data_AF-A0A402WLX2-F1
#
_entry.id   AF-A0A402WLX2-F1
#
_cell.length_a   1.000
_cell.length_b   1.000
_cell.length_c   1.000
_cell.angle_alpha   90.00
_cell.angle_beta   90.00
_cell.angle_gamma   90.00
#
_symmetry.space_group_name_H-M   'P 1'
#
loop_
_entity.id
_entity.type
_entity.pdbx_description
1 polymer ?
#
loop_
_entity_poly.entity_id
_entity_poly.type
_entity_poly.pdbx_seq_one_letter_code
_entity_poly.pdbx_strand_id
1 'polypeptide(L)'
;MPRKNIYFKDKIDREIQDIIDIEFQKGATTSEMNYSSMVNELVRLGLMVYKSKEEGSTFDLDGYRRDLIKKVSGSREGIMILTALVSEIYVNMKGAQSGMSLDDLINNNISAINDAEDTAEKQHFIIDEA
;
A
#
# COMPACT_ATOMS: atom_id res chain seq x y z
N MET A 1 29.04 -18.96 23.71
CA MET A 1 28.92 -17.72 22.90
C MET A 1 30.11 -16.82 23.23
N PRO A 2 30.74 -16.16 22.25
CA PRO A 2 31.82 -15.20 22.54
C PRO A 2 31.26 -13.99 23.31
N ARG A 3 31.89 -13.64 24.44
CA ARG A 3 31.47 -12.48 25.24
C ARG A 3 31.95 -11.20 24.58
N LYS A 4 31.02 -10.25 24.40
CA LYS A 4 31.31 -8.89 23.93
C LYS A 4 30.74 -7.91 24.95
N ASN A 5 31.52 -6.89 25.30
CA ASN A 5 31.07 -5.80 26.16
C ASN A 5 30.71 -4.62 25.24
N ILE A 6 29.47 -4.14 25.34
CA ILE A 6 28.93 -3.08 24.50
C ILE A 6 28.32 -2.02 25.44
N TYR A 7 28.56 -0.75 25.13
CA TYR A 7 27.93 0.36 25.83
C TYR A 7 26.73 0.85 25.02
N PHE A 8 25.55 0.82 25.65
CA PHE A 8 24.32 1.33 25.05
C PHE A 8 24.06 2.77 25.50
N LYS A 9 23.35 3.54 24.65
CA LYS A 9 22.76 4.81 25.08
C LYS A 9 21.55 4.51 25.96
N ASP A 10 21.29 5.34 26.98
CA ASP A 10 20.19 5.17 27.95
C ASP A 10 18.81 4.98 27.32
N LYS A 11 18.57 5.58 26.15
CA LYS A 11 17.30 5.38 25.42
C LYS A 11 17.17 3.95 24.90
N ILE A 12 18.23 3.42 24.30
CA ILE A 12 18.24 2.07 23.73
C ILE A 12 18.17 1.02 24.84
N ASP A 13 18.89 1.26 25.94
CA ASP A 13 18.85 0.38 27.11
C ASP A 13 17.43 0.27 27.69
N ARG A 14 16.73 1.40 27.85
CA ARG A 14 15.32 1.41 28.28
C ARG A 14 14.41 0.69 27.31
N GLU A 15 14.54 0.91 26.01
CA GLU A 15 13.73 0.19 25.01
C GLU A 15 13.94 -1.33 25.06
N ILE A 16 15.18 -1.79 25.28
CA ILE A 16 15.46 -3.23 25.45
C ILE A 16 14.78 -3.76 26.71
N GLN A 17 14.84 -3.01 27.81
CA GLN A 17 14.19 -3.40 29.07
C GLN A 17 12.66 -3.45 28.93
N ASP A 18 12.06 -2.46 28.27
CA ASP A 18 10.61 -2.41 28.03
C ASP A 18 10.14 -3.65 27.23
N ILE A 19 10.91 -4.09 26.23
CA ILE A 19 10.60 -5.31 25.46
C ILE A 19 10.62 -6.55 26.36
N ILE A 20 11.62 -6.66 27.23
CA ILE A 20 11.74 -7.78 28.17
C ILE A 20 10.56 -7.78 29.14
N ASP A 21 10.18 -6.61 29.65
CA ASP A 21 9.06 -6.49 30.58
C ASP A 21 7.73 -6.89 29.92
N ILE A 22 7.50 -6.52 28.65
CA ILE A 22 6.34 -6.94 27.86
C ILE A 22 6.26 -8.46 27.74
N GLU A 23 7.37 -9.10 27.43
CA GLU A 23 7.41 -10.55 27.25
C GLU A 23 7.24 -11.30 28.59
N PHE A 24 7.70 -10.74 29.71
CA PHE A 24 7.36 -11.26 31.05
C PHE A 24 5.87 -11.13 31.35
N GLN A 25 5.24 -10.02 30.95
CA GLN A 25 3.78 -9.86 31.06
C GLN A 25 3.02 -10.90 30.22
N LYS A 26 3.60 -11.39 29.11
CA LYS A 26 3.06 -12.48 28.29
C LYS A 26 3.27 -13.88 28.90
N GLY A 27 3.93 -13.98 30.04
CA GLY A 27 4.15 -15.22 30.77
C GLY A 27 5.50 -15.91 30.48
N ALA A 28 6.43 -15.24 29.80
CA ALA A 28 7.79 -15.76 29.64
C ALA A 28 8.51 -15.86 30.98
N THR A 29 9.43 -16.82 31.10
CA THR A 29 10.28 -16.98 32.29
C THR A 29 11.63 -16.30 32.12
N THR A 30 12.30 -15.97 33.23
CA THR A 30 13.65 -15.37 33.23
C THR A 30 14.72 -16.29 32.60
N SER A 31 14.46 -17.60 32.56
CA SER A 31 15.28 -18.57 31.84
C SER A 31 15.14 -18.51 30.33
N GLU A 32 13.93 -18.18 29.83
CA GLU A 32 13.66 -18.05 28.41
C GLU A 32 14.11 -16.68 27.89
N MET A 33 14.00 -15.67 28.74
CA MET A 33 14.28 -14.30 28.36
C MET A 33 15.02 -13.52 29.43
N ASN A 34 16.16 -12.97 28.99
CA ASN A 34 16.97 -12.06 29.77
C ASN A 34 17.63 -11.05 28.82
N TYR A 35 18.25 -10.03 29.39
CA TYR A 35 18.86 -8.95 28.63
C TYR A 35 19.84 -9.44 27.55
N SER A 36 20.66 -10.44 27.86
CA SER A 36 21.62 -10.97 26.90
C SER A 36 20.97 -11.76 25.78
N SER A 37 19.91 -12.54 26.04
CA SER A 37 19.20 -13.25 24.98
C SER A 37 18.46 -12.28 24.06
N MET A 38 17.79 -11.27 24.62
CA MET A 38 17.09 -10.23 23.86
C MET A 38 18.04 -9.43 22.97
N VAL A 39 19.19 -8.98 23.50
CA VAL A 39 20.20 -8.25 22.70
C VAL A 39 20.74 -9.11 21.56
N ASN A 40 20.98 -10.41 21.79
CA ASN A 40 21.45 -11.29 20.71
C ASN A 40 20.40 -11.43 19.58
N GLU A 41 19.12 -11.51 19.93
CA GLU A 41 18.03 -11.55 18.95
C GLU A 41 17.92 -10.24 18.17
N LEU A 42 17.93 -9.10 18.87
CA LEU A 42 17.88 -7.78 18.24
C LEU A 42 19.08 -7.55 17.32
N VAL A 43 20.29 -7.97 17.71
CA VAL A 43 21.49 -7.90 16.86
C VAL A 43 21.34 -8.82 15.64
N ARG A 44 20.80 -10.03 15.80
CA ARG A 44 20.53 -10.94 14.67
C ARG A 44 19.56 -10.33 13.67
N LEU A 45 18.46 -9.75 14.15
CA LEU A 45 17.48 -9.05 13.31
C LEU A 45 18.12 -7.83 12.63
N GLY A 46 18.89 -7.05 13.37
CA GLY A 46 19.63 -5.90 12.84
C GLY A 46 20.60 -6.28 11.73
N LEU A 47 21.34 -7.39 11.88
CA LEU A 47 22.24 -7.91 10.85
C LEU A 47 21.48 -8.41 9.61
N MET A 48 20.30 -9.00 9.79
CA MET A 48 19.45 -9.44 8.68
C MET A 48 18.96 -8.26 7.84
N VAL A 49 18.48 -7.20 8.50
CA VAL A 49 18.04 -5.96 7.84
C VAL A 49 19.21 -5.21 7.22
N TYR A 50 20.37 -5.19 7.88
CA TYR A 50 21.56 -4.53 7.35
C TYR A 50 22.03 -5.21 6.05
N LYS A 51 22.08 -6.54 6.02
CA LYS A 51 22.45 -7.31 4.82
C LYS A 51 21.43 -7.17 3.69
N SER A 52 20.13 -7.16 3.99
CA SER A 52 19.10 -6.98 2.95
C SER A 52 19.15 -5.58 2.30
N LYS A 53 19.71 -4.57 2.98
CA LYS A 53 19.98 -3.26 2.38
C LYS A 53 21.18 -3.28 1.42
N GLU A 54 22.20 -4.07 1.71
CA GLU A 54 23.37 -4.24 0.83
C GLU A 54 23.02 -5.02 -0.46
N GLU A 55 21.98 -5.85 -0.42
CA GLU A 55 21.42 -6.51 -1.62
C GLU A 55 20.75 -5.51 -2.60
N GLY A 56 20.71 -4.22 -2.26
CA GLY A 56 20.19 -3.14 -3.08
C GLY A 56 18.66 -3.15 -3.12
N SER A 57 18.05 -1.97 -3.18
CA SER A 57 16.63 -1.88 -3.53
C SER A 57 16.44 -2.45 -4.93
N THR A 58 15.98 -3.69 -5.04
CA THR A 58 15.60 -4.35 -6.30
C THR A 58 14.33 -3.76 -6.92
N PHE A 59 13.74 -2.74 -6.28
CA PHE A 59 12.55 -2.10 -6.81
C PHE A 59 12.87 -1.32 -8.08
N ASP A 60 12.54 -1.93 -9.23
CA ASP A 60 12.55 -1.30 -10.53
C ASP A 60 11.42 -0.27 -10.62
N LEU A 61 11.73 0.96 -10.19
CA LEU A 61 10.79 2.08 -10.18
C LEU A 61 10.27 2.39 -11.60
N ASP A 62 11.11 2.24 -12.62
CA ASP A 62 10.71 2.52 -14.01
C ASP A 62 9.82 1.41 -14.56
N GLY A 63 10.12 0.14 -14.24
CA GLY A 63 9.25 -0.99 -14.54
C GLY A 63 7.89 -0.87 -13.86
N TYR A 64 7.88 -0.51 -12.58
CA TYR A 64 6.64 -0.26 -11.82
C TYR A 64 5.81 0.87 -12.45
N ARG A 65 6.42 2.01 -12.78
CA ARG A 65 5.73 3.14 -13.43
C ARG A 65 5.15 2.75 -14.79
N ARG A 66 5.90 2.01 -15.61
CA ARG A 66 5.43 1.52 -16.92
C ARG A 66 4.25 0.58 -16.77
N ASP A 67 4.32 -0.36 -15.83
CA ASP A 67 3.24 -1.31 -15.56
C ASP A 67 1.99 -0.61 -15.00
N LEU A 68 2.16 0.37 -14.11
CA LEU A 68 1.08 1.19 -13.58
C LEU A 68 0.34 1.93 -14.69
N ILE A 69 1.06 2.65 -15.55
CA ILE A 69 0.46 3.38 -16.69
C ILE A 69 -0.27 2.40 -17.60
N LYS A 70 0.36 1.28 -17.96
CA LYS A 70 -0.25 0.27 -18.84
C LYS A 70 -1.57 -0.25 -18.29
N LYS A 71 -1.61 -0.59 -16.99
CA LYS A 71 -2.81 -1.14 -16.33
C LYS A 71 -3.90 -0.09 -16.20
N VAL A 72 -3.58 1.12 -15.73
CA VAL A 72 -4.55 2.20 -15.54
C VAL A 72 -5.14 2.65 -16.87
N SER A 73 -4.31 2.90 -17.88
CA SER A 73 -4.77 3.29 -19.22
C SER A 73 -5.65 2.21 -19.84
N GLY A 74 -5.22 0.94 -19.79
CA GLY A 74 -6.00 -0.17 -20.33
C GLY A 74 -7.34 -0.37 -19.63
N SER A 75 -7.39 -0.23 -18.31
CA SER A 75 -8.65 -0.31 -17.55
C SER A 75 -9.59 0.84 -17.89
N ARG A 76 -9.09 2.08 -17.97
CA ARG A 76 -9.91 3.25 -18.33
C ARG A 76 -10.49 3.13 -19.73
N GLU A 77 -9.67 2.79 -20.72
CA GLU A 77 -10.15 2.55 -22.09
C GLU A 77 -11.17 1.41 -22.17
N GLY A 78 -10.90 0.30 -21.45
CA GLY A 78 -11.83 -0.84 -21.40
C GLY A 78 -13.20 -0.47 -20.82
N ILE A 79 -13.24 0.29 -19.73
CA ILE A 79 -14.49 0.76 -19.12
C ILE A 79 -15.25 1.69 -20.07
N MET A 80 -14.55 2.57 -20.78
CA MET A 80 -15.16 3.47 -21.78
C MET A 80 -15.81 2.67 -22.93
N ILE A 81 -15.12 1.67 -23.45
CA ILE A 81 -15.66 0.78 -24.50
C ILE A 81 -16.88 0.01 -23.99
N LEU A 82 -16.79 -0.59 -22.79
CA LEU A 82 -17.91 -1.32 -22.19
C LEU A 82 -19.12 -0.40 -21.95
N THR A 83 -18.88 0.83 -21.50
CA THR A 83 -19.93 1.83 -21.29
C THR A 83 -20.63 2.17 -22.60
N ALA A 84 -19.86 2.39 -23.68
CA ALA A 84 -20.42 2.64 -25.00
C ALA A 84 -21.27 1.46 -25.49
N LEU A 85 -20.75 0.23 -25.40
CA LEU A 85 -21.45 -0.99 -25.80
C LEU A 85 -22.75 -1.21 -25.01
N VAL A 86 -22.71 -1.05 -23.69
CA VAL A 86 -23.89 -1.21 -22.84
C VAL A 86 -24.93 -0.13 -23.13
N SER A 87 -24.48 1.12 -23.37
CA SER A 87 -25.37 2.22 -23.73
C SER A 87 -26.03 1.98 -25.09
N GLU A 88 -25.28 1.47 -26.07
CA GLU A 88 -25.81 1.10 -27.39
C GLU A 88 -26.85 -0.02 -27.27
N ILE A 89 -26.55 -1.09 -26.52
CA ILE A 89 -27.51 -2.17 -26.24
C ILE A 89 -28.77 -1.60 -25.58
N TYR A 90 -28.64 -0.74 -24.58
CA TYR A 90 -29.76 -0.14 -23.86
C TYR A 90 -30.69 0.64 -24.78
N VAL A 91 -30.13 1.51 -25.64
CA VAL A 91 -30.90 2.32 -26.60
C VAL A 91 -31.60 1.41 -27.62
N ASN A 92 -30.89 0.42 -28.16
CA ASN A 92 -31.45 -0.54 -29.11
C ASN A 92 -32.58 -1.39 -28.51
N MET A 93 -32.47 -1.78 -27.24
CA MET A 93 -33.51 -2.57 -26.54
C MET A 93 -34.76 -1.77 -26.19
N LYS A 94 -34.60 -0.50 -25.79
CA LYS A 94 -35.74 0.38 -25.42
C LYS A 94 -36.44 1.01 -26.63
N GLY A 95 -35.79 1.01 -27.80
CA GLY A 95 -36.29 1.63 -29.03
C GLY A 95 -36.40 3.15 -28.93
N ALA A 96 -37.02 3.79 -29.92
CA ALA A 96 -37.21 5.25 -30.00
C ALA A 96 -38.07 5.86 -28.87
N GLN A 97 -38.55 5.05 -27.91
CA GLN A 97 -39.35 5.46 -26.76
C GLN A 97 -38.53 5.76 -25.49
N SER A 98 -37.22 5.57 -25.49
CA SER A 98 -36.39 5.84 -24.29
C SER A 98 -36.36 7.32 -23.89
N GLY A 99 -36.64 8.25 -24.81
CA GLY A 99 -36.58 9.69 -24.58
C GLY A 99 -35.18 10.21 -24.24
N MET A 100 -34.15 9.37 -24.33
CA MET A 100 -32.77 9.66 -23.94
C MET A 100 -31.84 9.25 -25.09
N SER A 101 -31.01 10.19 -25.55
CA SER A 101 -30.06 9.93 -26.63
C SER A 101 -28.91 9.04 -26.12
N LEU A 102 -28.34 8.24 -27.02
CA LEU A 102 -27.12 7.48 -26.76
C LEU A 102 -25.99 8.40 -26.29
N ASP A 103 -25.88 9.57 -26.91
CA ASP A 103 -24.87 10.57 -26.57
C ASP A 103 -25.04 11.10 -25.14
N ASP A 104 -26.29 11.32 -24.70
CA ASP A 104 -26.58 11.80 -23.34
C ASP A 104 -26.21 10.74 -22.30
N LEU A 105 -26.52 9.46 -22.57
CA LEU A 105 -26.15 8.35 -21.70
C LEU A 105 -24.63 8.18 -21.59
N ILE A 106 -23.92 8.24 -22.72
CA ILE A 106 -22.46 8.13 -22.74
C ILE A 106 -21.83 9.31 -21.99
N ASN A 107 -22.26 10.55 -22.26
CA ASN A 107 -21.74 11.73 -21.58
C ASN A 107 -21.96 11.67 -20.07
N ASN A 108 -23.16 11.30 -19.62
CA ASN A 108 -23.46 11.15 -18.19
C ASN A 108 -22.56 10.10 -17.52
N ASN A 109 -22.37 8.94 -18.16
CA ASN A 109 -21.51 7.89 -17.61
C ASN A 109 -20.04 8.32 -17.58
N ILE A 110 -19.55 9.02 -18.61
CA ILE A 110 -18.18 9.55 -18.64
C ILE A 110 -17.97 10.57 -17.52
N SER A 111 -18.92 11.49 -17.33
CA SER A 111 -18.85 12.46 -16.22
C SER A 111 -18.83 11.76 -14.86
N ALA A 112 -19.69 10.75 -14.65
CA ALA A 112 -19.69 9.99 -13.40
C ALA A 112 -18.37 9.22 -13.16
N ILE A 113 -17.74 8.69 -14.21
CA ILE A 113 -16.42 8.05 -14.12
C ILE A 113 -15.36 9.06 -13.68
N ASN A 114 -15.34 10.25 -14.29
CA ASN A 114 -14.38 11.30 -13.93
C ASN A 114 -14.60 11.79 -12.49
N ASP A 115 -15.84 12.04 -12.07
CA ASP A 115 -16.16 12.48 -10.71
C ASP A 115 -15.72 11.43 -9.67
N ALA A 116 -15.87 10.15 -9.98
CA ALA A 116 -15.42 9.06 -9.13
C ALA A 116 -13.89 8.99 -9.02
N GLU A 117 -13.17 9.21 -10.13
CA GLU A 117 -11.71 9.29 -10.14
C GLU A 117 -11.21 10.49 -9.32
N ASP A 118 -11.77 11.68 -9.53
CA ASP A 118 -11.42 12.89 -8.78
C ASP A 118 -11.70 12.73 -7.28
N THR A 119 -12.81 12.05 -6.92
CA THR A 119 -13.15 11.78 -5.52
C THR A 119 -12.16 10.82 -4.89
N ALA A 120 -11.78 9.75 -5.60
CA ALA A 120 -10.78 8.80 -5.12
C ALA A 120 -9.41 9.48 -4.94
N GLU A 121 -9.00 10.35 -5.87
CA GLU A 121 -7.78 11.15 -5.74
C GLU A 121 -7.81 12.00 -4.47
N LYS A 122 -8.88 12.79 -4.27
CA LYS A 122 -9.04 13.68 -3.10
C LYS A 122 -9.07 12.95 -1.76
N GLN A 123 -9.53 11.71 -1.72
CA GLN A 123 -9.53 10.90 -0.49
C GLN A 123 -8.13 10.39 -0.13
N HIS A 124 -7.26 10.21 -1.13
CA HIS A 124 -5.94 9.62 -0.94
C HIS A 124 -4.80 10.64 -0.94
N PHE A 125 -5.00 11.82 -1.53
CA PHE A 125 -4.03 12.90 -1.55
C PHE A 125 -4.65 14.15 -0.92
N ILE A 126 -3.99 14.65 0.12
CA ILE A 126 -4.33 15.96 0.70
C ILE A 126 -3.97 16.99 -0.35
N ILE A 127 -4.95 17.75 -0.84
CA ILE A 127 -4.67 18.94 -1.64
C ILE A 127 -3.99 19.91 -0.67
N ASP A 128 -2.70 20.15 -0.85
CA ASP A 128 -2.04 21.26 -0.18
C ASP A 128 -2.74 22.55 -0.64
N GLU A 129 -3.53 23.16 0.24
CA GLU A 129 -4.08 24.50 0.02
C GLU A 129 -2.90 25.47 -0.11
N ALA A 130 -2.67 25.96 -1.33
CA ALA A 130 -1.71 27.01 -1.64
C ALA A 130 -2.28 28.41 -1.33
#